data_AF-A0A060SAQ1-F1
#
_entry.id   AF-A0A060SAQ1-F1
#
_cell.length_a   1.000
_cell.length_b   1.000
_cell.length_c   1.000
_cell.angle_alpha   90.00
_cell.angle_beta   90.00
_cell.angle_gamma   90.00
#
_symmetry.space_group_name_H-M   'P 1'
#
loop_
_entity.id
_entity.type
_entity.pdbx_description
1 polymer ?
#
loop_
_entity_poly.entity_id
_entity_poly.type
_entity_poly.pdbx_seq_one_letter_code
_entity_poly.pdbx_strand_id
1 'polypeptide(L)'
;MAEAHDQVQHVVFEHGEADIDVFRASNLLTPSTVQAHCTFLSPEELRGLAATGTAIAHCPLSNAYFSAEPFRLREALDAGVRVGLGTDIAGGYSIDIMNAMRQAVAVSRMREGARIMADMCSGSTARSSEGKHEDGKPLSIDWKEALYLATRGGALALGLPEGCGSFTVGAPFDAQWIELVDGDGDGKSLGVLDFLDDATTPGAVPLNLEMIERWWCLGDTRNRRGVFVQGTLVGWRKTRSKEFSVLMLESID
;
A
#
# COMPACT_ATOMS: atom_id res chain seq x y z
N MET A 1 13.18 10.31 -8.73
CA MET A 1 11.74 10.03 -8.84
C MET A 1 11.40 9.23 -10.10
N ALA A 2 11.87 9.61 -11.30
CA ALA A 2 11.60 8.92 -12.56
C ALA A 2 10.11 8.55 -12.75
N GLU A 3 9.24 9.56 -12.68
CA GLU A 3 7.78 9.39 -12.64
C GLU A 3 7.11 9.58 -14.00
N ALA A 4 7.53 10.59 -14.77
CA ALA A 4 6.85 11.02 -15.99
C ALA A 4 7.83 11.07 -17.15
N HIS A 5 7.35 10.75 -18.35
CA HIS A 5 8.21 10.63 -19.53
C HIS A 5 8.92 11.95 -19.86
N ASP A 6 8.20 13.08 -19.81
CA ASP A 6 8.74 14.42 -20.02
C ASP A 6 9.72 14.82 -18.91
N GLN A 7 9.44 14.47 -17.65
CA GLN A 7 10.34 14.67 -16.52
C GLN A 7 11.66 13.91 -16.70
N VAL A 8 11.61 12.62 -17.04
CA VAL A 8 12.81 11.80 -17.27
C VAL A 8 13.64 12.36 -18.44
N GLN A 9 12.99 12.76 -19.54
CA GLN A 9 13.67 13.40 -20.66
C GLN A 9 14.32 14.73 -20.29
N HIS A 10 13.63 15.54 -19.49
CA HIS A 10 14.15 16.83 -19.04
C HIS A 10 15.40 16.67 -18.18
N VAL A 11 15.42 15.68 -17.27
CA VAL A 11 16.61 15.40 -16.45
C VAL A 11 17.81 15.00 -17.31
N VAL A 12 17.61 14.13 -18.30
CA VAL A 12 18.67 13.75 -19.24
C VAL A 12 19.16 14.95 -20.05
N PHE A 13 18.26 15.83 -20.47
CA PHE A 13 18.61 17.05 -21.19
C PHE A 13 19.46 18.01 -20.34
N GLU A 14 19.09 18.24 -19.08
CA GLU A 14 19.78 19.19 -18.18
C GLU A 14 21.10 18.62 -17.63
N HIS A 15 21.13 17.33 -17.29
CA HIS A 15 22.24 16.71 -16.55
C HIS A 15 23.10 15.75 -17.37
N GLY A 16 22.64 15.33 -18.56
CA GLY A 16 23.35 14.36 -19.41
C GLY A 16 23.28 12.90 -18.93
N GLU A 17 22.59 12.63 -17.83
CA GLU A 17 22.46 11.31 -17.19
C GLU A 17 21.01 11.07 -16.74
N ALA A 18 20.66 9.82 -16.44
CA ALA A 18 19.34 9.48 -15.94
C ALA A 18 19.13 9.97 -14.49
N ASP A 19 17.88 10.21 -14.12
CA ASP A 19 17.47 10.75 -12.81
C ASP A 19 18.05 9.96 -11.64
N ILE A 20 18.05 8.63 -11.73
CA ILE A 20 18.59 7.79 -10.64
C ILE A 20 20.11 7.86 -10.54
N ASP A 21 20.81 8.13 -11.64
CA ASP A 21 22.26 8.26 -11.69
C ASP A 21 22.71 9.58 -11.07
N VAL A 22 21.95 10.66 -11.29
CA VAL A 22 22.18 11.95 -10.62
C VAL A 22 22.15 11.80 -9.09
N PHE A 23 21.13 11.09 -8.56
CA PHE A 23 21.06 10.80 -7.12
C PHE A 23 22.21 9.91 -6.65
N ARG A 24 22.63 8.93 -7.47
CA ARG A 24 23.73 8.02 -7.14
C ARG A 24 25.07 8.76 -7.06
N ALA A 25 25.40 9.55 -8.08
CA ALA A 25 26.61 10.37 -8.13
C ALA A 25 26.69 11.37 -6.97
N SER A 26 25.53 11.84 -6.51
CA SER A 26 25.40 12.77 -5.37
C SER A 26 25.39 12.08 -4.00
N ASN A 27 25.55 10.75 -3.91
CA ASN A 27 25.45 9.97 -2.67
C ASN A 27 24.11 10.13 -1.93
N LEU A 28 23.02 10.36 -2.67
CA LEU A 28 21.67 10.53 -2.13
C LEU A 28 20.86 9.23 -2.11
N LEU A 29 21.42 8.12 -2.61
CA LEU A 29 20.81 6.78 -2.54
C LEU A 29 21.35 6.05 -1.30
N THR A 30 20.56 6.05 -0.23
CA THR A 30 20.97 5.55 1.10
C THR A 30 19.85 4.73 1.74
N PRO A 31 20.12 4.01 2.84
CA PRO A 31 19.07 3.34 3.62
C PRO A 31 17.98 4.27 4.17
N SER A 32 18.24 5.58 4.27
CA SER A 32 17.26 6.59 4.72
C SER A 32 16.56 7.30 3.57
N THR A 33 16.83 6.91 2.32
CA THR A 33 16.23 7.51 1.12
C THR A 33 14.96 6.77 0.74
N VAL A 34 13.90 7.53 0.45
CA VAL A 34 12.66 7.02 -0.15
C VAL A 34 12.45 7.73 -1.49
N GLN A 35 12.50 6.98 -2.58
CA GLN A 35 12.20 7.49 -3.92
C GLN A 35 10.72 7.28 -4.23
N ALA A 36 10.02 8.36 -4.58
CA ALA A 36 8.63 8.26 -4.99
C ALA A 36 8.52 7.82 -6.46
N HIS A 37 7.45 7.08 -6.78
CA HIS A 37 7.02 6.67 -8.13
C HIS A 37 7.89 5.58 -8.77
N CYS A 38 9.08 5.94 -9.27
CA CYS A 38 10.02 5.04 -9.93
C CYS A 38 9.41 4.21 -11.08
N THR A 39 8.45 4.77 -11.81
CA THR A 39 7.71 4.06 -12.86
C THR A 39 8.57 3.73 -14.07
N PHE A 40 9.57 4.57 -14.37
CA PHE A 40 10.49 4.40 -15.50
C PHE A 40 11.79 3.67 -15.15
N LEU A 41 11.93 3.12 -13.95
CA LEU A 41 13.13 2.36 -13.60
C LEU A 41 13.10 0.95 -14.17
N SER A 42 14.22 0.56 -14.78
CA SER A 42 14.48 -0.79 -15.26
C SER A 42 14.68 -1.80 -14.10
N PRO A 43 14.54 -3.11 -14.35
CA PRO A 43 14.88 -4.14 -13.35
C PRO A 43 16.29 -4.00 -12.77
N GLU A 44 17.26 -3.56 -13.58
CA GLU A 44 18.64 -3.37 -13.13
C GLU A 44 18.77 -2.19 -12.18
N GLU A 45 18.14 -1.06 -12.49
CA GLU A 45 18.13 0.10 -11.60
C GLU A 45 17.41 -0.22 -10.28
N LEU A 46 16.31 -0.99 -10.30
CA LEU A 46 15.63 -1.46 -9.09
C LEU A 46 16.56 -2.32 -8.21
N ARG A 47 17.35 -3.21 -8.81
CA ARG A 47 18.39 -3.97 -8.07
C ARG A 47 19.45 -3.04 -7.47
N GLY A 48 19.82 -1.98 -8.20
CA GLY A 48 20.71 -0.93 -7.68
C GLY A 48 20.12 -0.22 -6.45
N LEU A 49 18.81 0.05 -6.44
CA LEU A 49 18.14 0.63 -5.27
C LEU A 49 18.14 -0.34 -4.08
N ALA A 50 17.85 -1.62 -4.31
CA ALA A 50 17.95 -2.64 -3.26
C ALA A 50 19.36 -2.71 -2.67
N ALA A 51 20.41 -2.67 -3.51
CA ALA A 51 21.80 -2.74 -3.08
C ALA A 51 22.24 -1.55 -2.19
N THR A 52 21.69 -0.35 -2.43
CA THR A 52 21.94 0.83 -1.59
C THR A 52 21.04 0.88 -0.34
N GLY A 53 20.10 -0.05 -0.23
CA GLY A 53 19.05 -0.02 0.78
C GLY A 53 18.01 1.07 0.52
N THR A 54 17.99 1.75 -0.62
CA THR A 54 16.98 2.79 -0.93
C THR A 54 15.58 2.17 -1.01
N ALA A 55 14.58 2.84 -0.42
CA ALA A 55 13.19 2.41 -0.47
C ALA A 55 12.40 3.14 -1.57
N ILE A 56 11.24 2.60 -1.93
CA ILE A 56 10.30 3.21 -2.89
C ILE A 56 8.95 3.48 -2.23
N ALA A 57 8.39 4.67 -2.48
CA ALA A 57 6.99 4.98 -2.23
C ALA A 57 6.19 4.77 -3.53
N HIS A 58 5.39 3.71 -3.56
CA HIS A 58 4.50 3.42 -4.68
C HIS A 58 3.22 4.25 -4.59
N CYS A 59 3.01 5.14 -5.56
CA CYS A 59 1.90 6.10 -5.60
C CYS A 59 0.93 5.80 -6.75
N PRO A 60 0.19 4.68 -6.72
CA PRO A 60 -0.51 4.14 -7.89
C PRO A 60 -1.56 5.08 -8.48
N LEU A 61 -2.28 5.84 -7.65
CA LEU A 61 -3.29 6.78 -8.15
C LEU A 61 -2.64 7.94 -8.93
N SER A 62 -1.56 8.51 -8.40
CA SER A 62 -0.83 9.58 -9.07
C SER A 62 -0.19 9.09 -10.36
N ASN A 63 0.43 7.90 -10.33
CA ASN A 63 1.00 7.29 -11.53
C ASN A 63 -0.06 7.05 -12.62
N ALA A 64 -1.29 6.67 -12.26
CA ALA A 64 -2.37 6.52 -13.24
C ALA A 64 -2.77 7.85 -13.92
N TYR A 65 -2.50 8.99 -13.30
CA TYR A 65 -2.79 10.31 -13.86
C TYR A 65 -1.61 10.92 -14.63
N PHE A 66 -0.39 10.72 -14.15
CA PHE A 66 0.78 11.48 -14.63
C PHE A 66 1.90 10.63 -15.20
N SER A 67 1.95 9.33 -14.90
CA SER A 67 2.94 8.44 -15.50
C SER A 67 2.41 7.84 -16.80
N ALA A 68 3.28 7.68 -17.81
CA ALA A 68 2.94 6.93 -19.01
C ALA A 68 2.97 5.41 -18.79
N GLU A 69 3.65 4.96 -17.73
CA GLU A 69 3.81 3.54 -17.40
C GLU A 69 3.46 3.25 -15.94
N PRO A 70 2.84 2.09 -15.65
CA PRO A 70 2.57 1.68 -14.29
C PRO A 70 3.85 1.17 -13.60
N PHE A 71 4.00 1.47 -12.30
CA PHE A 71 5.15 1.02 -11.52
C PHE A 71 5.31 -0.51 -11.55
N ARG A 72 6.56 -0.96 -11.69
CA ARG A 72 6.97 -2.37 -11.78
C ARG A 72 7.04 -3.02 -10.37
N LEU A 73 5.92 -3.00 -9.66
CA LEU A 73 5.84 -3.35 -8.24
C LEU A 73 6.38 -4.75 -7.92
N ARG A 74 5.90 -5.78 -8.62
CA ARG A 74 6.35 -7.16 -8.37
C ARG A 74 7.85 -7.27 -8.60
N GLU A 75 8.36 -6.70 -9.68
CA GLU A 75 9.79 -6.74 -9.99
C GLU A 75 10.65 -6.02 -8.92
N ALA A 76 10.17 -4.92 -8.37
CA ALA A 76 10.84 -4.23 -7.27
C ALA A 76 10.86 -5.08 -5.99
N LEU A 77 9.74 -5.74 -5.65
CA LEU A 77 9.64 -6.62 -4.50
C LEU A 77 10.56 -7.84 -4.64
N ASP A 78 10.58 -8.47 -5.81
CA ASP A 78 11.43 -9.62 -6.11
C ASP A 78 12.92 -9.24 -6.12
N ALA A 79 13.26 -8.00 -6.49
CA ALA A 79 14.61 -7.45 -6.36
C ALA A 79 15.01 -7.12 -4.91
N GLY A 80 14.11 -7.26 -3.93
CA GLY A 80 14.38 -6.97 -2.52
C GLY A 80 14.28 -5.49 -2.15
N VAL A 81 13.69 -4.65 -3.01
CA VAL A 81 13.46 -3.24 -2.69
C VAL A 81 12.40 -3.13 -1.58
N ARG A 82 12.66 -2.30 -0.56
CA ARG A 82 11.65 -1.96 0.45
C ARG A 82 10.62 -1.04 -0.20
N VAL A 83 9.35 -1.44 -0.22
CA VAL A 83 8.27 -0.66 -0.83
C VAL A 83 7.18 -0.35 0.20
N GLY A 84 6.76 0.92 0.25
CA GLY A 84 5.55 1.38 0.95
C GLY A 84 4.56 2.01 -0.02
N LEU A 85 3.33 2.27 0.44
CA LEU A 85 2.32 2.99 -0.35
C LEU A 85 2.31 4.48 -0.04
N GLY A 86 2.19 5.30 -1.07
CA GLY A 86 2.00 6.75 -0.97
C GLY A 86 0.68 7.19 -1.61
N THR A 87 0.06 8.21 -1.04
CA THR A 87 -1.13 8.87 -1.63
C THR A 87 -0.73 9.90 -2.69
N ASP A 88 0.43 10.52 -2.50
CA ASP A 88 0.98 11.61 -3.31
C ASP A 88 -0.02 12.76 -3.51
N ILE A 89 -0.52 13.35 -2.43
CA ILE A 89 -1.43 14.50 -2.53
C ILE A 89 -0.61 15.72 -2.99
N ALA A 90 -0.99 16.46 -4.03
CA ALA A 90 -2.27 16.42 -4.77
C ALA A 90 -2.22 15.74 -6.16
N GLY A 91 -1.16 15.00 -6.48
CA GLY A 91 -1.11 14.15 -7.67
C GLY A 91 -2.18 13.06 -7.64
N GLY A 92 -2.32 12.36 -6.52
CA GLY A 92 -3.54 11.64 -6.15
C GLY A 92 -4.55 12.59 -5.48
N TYR A 93 -5.84 12.40 -5.76
CA TYR A 93 -6.91 13.15 -5.07
C TYR A 93 -7.31 12.54 -3.71
N SER A 94 -6.96 11.27 -3.46
CA SER A 94 -7.41 10.54 -2.27
C SER A 94 -6.35 10.55 -1.17
N ILE A 95 -6.73 11.05 0.01
CA ILE A 95 -5.87 11.12 1.19
C ILE A 95 -5.75 9.78 1.95
N ASP A 96 -6.56 8.77 1.60
CA ASP A 96 -6.61 7.52 2.35
C ASP A 96 -5.74 6.44 1.70
N ILE A 97 -4.80 5.88 2.48
CA ILE A 97 -3.94 4.75 2.07
C ILE A 97 -4.76 3.53 1.65
N MET A 98 -5.99 3.36 2.14
CA MET A 98 -6.87 2.29 1.68
C MET A 98 -7.21 2.41 0.19
N ASN A 99 -7.32 3.64 -0.34
CA ASN A 99 -7.42 3.82 -1.78
C ASN A 99 -6.11 3.41 -2.48
N ALA A 100 -4.94 3.80 -1.95
CA ALA A 100 -3.65 3.40 -2.51
C ALA A 100 -3.48 1.86 -2.55
N MET A 101 -3.95 1.12 -1.53
CA MET A 101 -3.96 -0.35 -1.54
C MET A 101 -4.74 -0.91 -2.73
N ARG A 102 -5.97 -0.44 -2.92
CA ARG A 102 -6.86 -0.90 -3.99
C ARG A 102 -6.29 -0.58 -5.37
N GLN A 103 -5.74 0.63 -5.54
CA GLN A 103 -5.12 1.05 -6.80
C GLN A 103 -3.85 0.23 -7.09
N ALA A 104 -3.04 -0.10 -6.09
CA ALA A 104 -1.87 -0.97 -6.28
C ALA A 104 -2.27 -2.36 -6.80
N VAL A 105 -3.32 -2.97 -6.23
CA VAL A 105 -3.87 -4.25 -6.72
C VAL A 105 -4.42 -4.10 -8.15
N ALA A 106 -5.23 -3.07 -8.42
CA ALA A 106 -5.80 -2.85 -9.74
C ALA A 106 -4.72 -2.68 -10.82
N VAL A 107 -3.74 -1.80 -10.57
CA VAL A 107 -2.64 -1.53 -11.51
C VAL A 107 -1.80 -2.79 -11.74
N SER A 108 -1.43 -3.52 -10.68
CA SER A 108 -0.66 -4.76 -10.83
C SER A 108 -1.41 -5.84 -11.63
N ARG A 109 -2.73 -5.95 -11.46
CA ARG A 109 -3.57 -6.86 -12.26
C ARG A 109 -3.68 -6.42 -13.72
N MET A 110 -3.77 -5.12 -14.00
CA MET A 110 -3.74 -4.62 -15.38
C MET A 110 -2.41 -4.92 -16.07
N ARG A 111 -1.29 -4.76 -15.35
CA ARG A 111 0.05 -5.16 -15.86
C ARG A 111 0.12 -6.65 -16.17
N GLU A 112 -0.39 -7.49 -15.28
CA GLU A 112 -0.43 -8.95 -15.52
C GLU A 112 -1.30 -9.30 -16.74
N GLY A 113 -2.46 -8.65 -16.90
CA GLY A 113 -3.29 -8.81 -18.08
C GLY A 113 -2.57 -8.43 -19.38
N ALA A 114 -1.89 -7.29 -19.39
CA ALA A 114 -1.09 -6.85 -20.55
C ALA A 114 0.03 -7.86 -20.89
N ARG A 115 0.71 -8.40 -19.88
CA ARG A 115 1.74 -9.46 -20.06
C ARG A 115 1.14 -10.70 -20.71
N ILE A 116 0.01 -11.21 -20.19
CA ILE A 116 -0.67 -12.38 -20.74
C ILE A 116 -1.07 -12.16 -22.21
N MET A 117 -1.62 -10.99 -22.54
CA MET A 117 -2.01 -10.66 -23.91
C MET A 117 -0.81 -10.58 -24.86
N ALA A 118 0.31 -9.99 -24.41
CA ALA A 118 1.54 -9.94 -25.19
C ALA A 118 2.11 -11.34 -25.47
N ASP A 119 2.12 -12.22 -24.46
CA ASP A 119 2.55 -13.61 -24.59
C ASP A 119 1.70 -14.34 -25.64
N MET A 120 0.37 -14.18 -25.61
CA MET A 120 -0.56 -14.79 -26.58
C MET A 120 -0.34 -14.27 -28.01
N CYS A 121 -0.15 -12.97 -28.21
CA CYS A 121 0.05 -12.37 -29.52
C CYS A 121 1.41 -12.71 -30.14
N SER A 122 2.44 -12.94 -29.32
CA SER A 122 3.78 -13.26 -29.81
C SER A 122 3.90 -14.66 -30.43
N GLY A 123 2.87 -15.51 -30.35
CA GLY A 123 2.86 -16.88 -30.90
C GLY A 123 3.97 -17.77 -30.34
N SER A 124 4.66 -17.32 -29.29
CA SER A 124 5.90 -17.90 -28.86
C SER A 124 5.67 -18.93 -27.76
N THR A 125 5.75 -20.21 -28.12
CA THR A 125 6.13 -21.27 -27.16
C THR A 125 7.59 -21.13 -26.71
N ALA A 126 8.33 -20.14 -27.23
CA ALA A 126 9.72 -19.83 -26.94
C ALA A 126 9.84 -18.47 -26.24
N ARG A 127 9.43 -18.40 -24.97
CA ARG A 127 10.10 -17.66 -23.88
C ARG A 127 11.01 -16.51 -24.38
N SER A 128 10.44 -15.39 -24.84
CA SER A 128 11.15 -14.17 -25.26
C SER A 128 11.92 -13.56 -24.08
N SER A 129 13.09 -12.97 -24.33
CA SER A 129 14.07 -12.54 -23.32
C SER A 129 13.89 -11.12 -22.79
N GLU A 130 12.89 -10.37 -23.25
CA GLU A 130 12.60 -9.03 -22.75
C GLU A 130 11.26 -9.07 -22.00
N GLY A 131 11.33 -9.06 -20.67
CA GLY A 131 10.14 -9.09 -19.80
C GLY A 131 9.87 -10.40 -19.05
N LYS A 132 10.77 -11.39 -19.11
CA LYS A 132 10.68 -12.56 -18.21
C LYS A 132 10.80 -12.12 -16.77
N HIS A 133 9.67 -12.08 -16.09
CA HIS A 133 9.64 -12.27 -14.66
C HIS A 133 10.30 -13.62 -14.35
N GLU A 134 11.42 -13.63 -13.62
CA GLU A 134 12.36 -14.75 -13.58
C GLU A 134 11.79 -16.08 -13.03
N ASP A 135 10.59 -16.07 -12.43
CA ASP A 135 10.03 -17.23 -11.72
C ASP A 135 8.66 -17.73 -12.22
N GLY A 136 8.10 -17.15 -13.29
CA GLY A 136 6.72 -17.50 -13.69
C GLY A 136 5.64 -17.09 -12.67
N LYS A 137 6.02 -16.33 -11.64
CA LYS A 137 5.09 -15.66 -10.71
C LYS A 137 4.30 -14.57 -11.46
N PRO A 138 3.01 -14.37 -11.12
CA PRO A 138 2.22 -13.30 -11.71
C PRO A 138 2.74 -11.92 -11.26
N LEU A 139 2.59 -10.92 -12.13
CA LEU A 139 2.91 -9.51 -11.82
C LEU A 139 1.91 -8.90 -10.83
N SER A 140 0.73 -9.50 -10.69
CA SER A 140 -0.31 -9.04 -9.78
C SER A 140 0.05 -9.30 -8.32
N ILE A 141 -0.34 -8.38 -7.44
CA ILE A 141 -0.37 -8.59 -5.99
C ILE A 141 -1.80 -8.84 -5.51
N ASP A 142 -1.96 -9.51 -4.37
CA ASP A 142 -3.26 -9.68 -3.70
C ASP A 142 -3.54 -8.61 -2.63
N TRP A 143 -4.70 -8.70 -1.98
CA TRP A 143 -5.11 -7.74 -0.94
C TRP A 143 -4.25 -7.84 0.33
N LYS A 144 -3.66 -9.00 0.63
CA LYS A 144 -2.80 -9.22 1.81
C LYS A 144 -1.44 -8.57 1.59
N GLU A 145 -0.88 -8.73 0.38
CA GLU A 145 0.33 -8.03 -0.04
C GLU A 145 0.10 -6.52 -0.01
N ALA A 146 -1.03 -6.03 -0.53
CA ALA A 146 -1.37 -4.61 -0.45
C ALA A 146 -1.51 -4.10 1.00
N LEU A 147 -2.13 -4.88 1.89
CA LEU A 147 -2.24 -4.56 3.32
C LEU A 147 -0.87 -4.55 4.01
N TYR A 148 0.02 -5.47 3.64
CA TYR A 148 1.40 -5.47 4.11
C TYR A 148 2.11 -4.18 3.68
N LEU A 149 2.04 -3.79 2.40
CA LEU A 149 2.66 -2.56 1.89
C LEU A 149 2.12 -1.30 2.58
N ALA A 150 0.84 -1.27 2.93
CA ALA A 150 0.19 -0.19 3.67
C ALA A 150 0.56 -0.11 5.16
N THR A 151 1.14 -1.18 5.73
CA THR A 151 1.44 -1.29 7.16
C THR A 151 2.91 -1.57 7.38
N ARG A 152 3.30 -2.85 7.54
CA ARG A 152 4.67 -3.26 7.83
C ARG A 152 5.64 -2.91 6.71
N GLY A 153 5.26 -3.07 5.44
CA GLY A 153 6.07 -2.69 4.28
C GLY A 153 6.41 -1.21 4.28
N GLY A 154 5.42 -0.35 4.52
CA GLY A 154 5.62 1.10 4.69
C GLY A 154 6.51 1.45 5.87
N ALA A 155 6.31 0.81 7.03
CA ALA A 155 7.17 1.02 8.19
C ALA A 155 8.64 0.63 7.91
N LEU A 156 8.84 -0.51 7.25
CA LEU A 156 10.17 -0.94 6.82
C LEU A 156 10.76 0.02 5.81
N ALA A 157 10.01 0.49 4.80
CA ALA A 157 10.46 1.46 3.80
C ALA A 157 10.92 2.79 4.42
N LEU A 158 10.20 3.26 5.44
CA LEU A 158 10.54 4.48 6.18
C LEU A 158 11.66 4.30 7.22
N GLY A 159 12.13 3.06 7.47
CA GLY A 159 13.14 2.78 8.49
C GLY A 159 12.64 3.03 9.91
N LEU A 160 11.34 2.82 10.16
CA LEU A 160 10.75 2.96 11.50
C LEU A 160 11.26 1.88 12.46
N PRO A 161 11.15 2.10 13.80
CA PRO A 161 11.58 1.13 14.80
C PRO A 161 11.04 -0.29 14.59
N GLU A 162 11.78 -1.26 15.10
CA GLU A 162 11.39 -2.66 15.03
C GLU A 162 9.98 -2.86 15.63
N GLY A 163 9.16 -3.65 14.93
CA GLY A 163 7.79 -3.94 15.36
C GLY A 163 6.74 -2.96 14.82
N CYS A 164 7.12 -1.77 14.32
CA CYS A 164 6.17 -0.84 13.68
C CYS A 164 5.42 -1.50 12.52
N GLY A 165 4.14 -1.14 12.37
CA GLY A 165 3.23 -1.74 11.37
C GLY A 165 2.75 -3.16 11.71
N SER A 166 3.03 -3.68 12.90
CA SER A 166 2.55 -4.97 13.40
C SER A 166 2.19 -4.92 14.89
N PHE A 167 1.34 -5.82 15.36
CA PHE A 167 1.04 -5.97 16.79
C PHE A 167 2.07 -6.88 17.47
N THR A 168 3.23 -6.33 17.80
CA THR A 168 4.32 -7.05 18.48
C THR A 168 4.61 -6.41 19.84
N VAL A 169 4.81 -7.22 20.87
CA VAL A 169 5.16 -6.72 22.21
C VAL A 169 6.44 -5.90 22.14
N GLY A 170 6.40 -4.67 22.68
CA GLY A 170 7.51 -3.71 22.66
C GLY A 170 7.47 -2.70 21.51
N ALA A 171 6.62 -2.90 20.49
CA ALA A 171 6.43 -1.94 19.40
C ALA A 171 5.52 -0.77 19.81
N PRO A 172 5.64 0.41 19.17
CA PRO A 172 4.66 1.49 19.30
C PRO A 172 3.25 1.04 18.92
N PHE A 173 2.24 1.46 19.70
CA PHE A 173 0.83 1.15 19.42
C PHE A 173 0.19 2.24 18.54
N ASP A 174 0.43 2.12 17.23
CA ASP A 174 -0.25 2.91 16.21
C ASP A 174 -1.28 2.00 15.50
N ALA A 175 -2.56 2.26 15.70
CA ALA A 175 -3.62 1.33 15.31
C ALA A 175 -4.89 2.05 14.84
N GLN A 176 -5.67 1.37 14.01
CA GLN A 176 -7.02 1.81 13.66
C GLN A 176 -8.02 0.80 14.21
N TRP A 177 -9.03 1.28 14.92
CA TRP A 177 -10.18 0.48 15.29
C TRP A 177 -11.16 0.47 14.12
N ILE A 178 -11.25 -0.68 13.45
CA ILE A 178 -12.18 -0.91 12.35
C ILE A 178 -13.42 -1.64 12.86
N GLU A 179 -14.58 -1.04 12.62
CA GLU A 179 -15.90 -1.58 12.90
C GLU A 179 -16.48 -2.21 11.63
N LEU A 180 -16.73 -3.52 11.69
CA LEU A 180 -17.23 -4.31 10.57
C LEU A 180 -18.76 -4.47 10.63
N VAL A 181 -19.29 -4.74 11.82
CA VAL A 181 -20.72 -4.95 12.07
C VAL A 181 -21.21 -3.87 13.03
N ASP A 182 -22.41 -3.34 12.82
CA ASP A 182 -23.01 -2.36 13.72
C ASP A 182 -23.36 -3.00 15.07
N GLY A 183 -22.77 -2.48 16.15
CA GLY A 183 -22.99 -2.95 17.51
C GLY A 183 -24.32 -2.49 18.12
N ASP A 184 -25.05 -1.56 17.49
CA ASP A 184 -26.26 -0.94 18.05
C ASP A 184 -27.55 -1.79 17.87
N GLY A 185 -27.43 -3.06 17.52
CA GLY A 185 -28.48 -4.08 17.77
C GLY A 185 -29.51 -4.31 16.67
N ASP A 186 -29.40 -3.64 15.52
CA ASP A 186 -30.33 -3.84 14.40
C ASP A 186 -29.88 -4.95 13.40
N GLY A 187 -28.68 -5.51 13.57
CA GLY A 187 -28.11 -6.50 12.64
C GLY A 187 -27.84 -5.95 11.24
N LYS A 188 -27.84 -4.63 11.07
CA LYS A 188 -27.60 -3.95 9.81
C LYS A 188 -26.10 -3.65 9.64
N SER A 189 -25.62 -3.89 8.44
CA SER A 189 -24.31 -3.52 7.92
C SER A 189 -23.89 -2.09 8.22
N LEU A 190 -22.64 -1.90 8.68
CA LEU A 190 -22.05 -0.56 8.74
C LEU A 190 -21.61 -0.14 7.32
N GLY A 191 -22.45 0.63 6.64
CA GLY A 191 -22.21 1.08 5.27
C GLY A 191 -22.65 0.02 4.24
N VAL A 192 -21.79 -0.28 3.26
CA VAL A 192 -22.08 -1.26 2.18
C VAL A 192 -21.66 -2.69 2.59
N LEU A 193 -21.08 -2.86 3.79
CA LEU A 193 -20.58 -4.16 4.24
C LEU A 193 -21.69 -5.11 4.68
N ASP A 194 -22.17 -5.89 3.73
CA ASP A 194 -23.17 -6.91 3.99
C ASP A 194 -22.57 -8.23 4.49
N PHE A 195 -23.03 -8.68 5.66
CA PHE A 195 -22.69 -9.95 6.28
C PHE A 195 -23.94 -10.84 6.47
N LEU A 196 -25.04 -10.57 5.73
CA LEU A 196 -26.33 -11.25 5.82
C LEU A 196 -26.25 -12.79 5.77
N ASP A 197 -25.23 -13.37 5.11
CA ASP A 197 -25.05 -14.82 5.03
C ASP A 197 -24.54 -15.47 6.33
N ASP A 198 -23.93 -14.70 7.25
CA ASP A 198 -23.46 -15.17 8.56
C ASP A 198 -24.51 -14.96 9.67
N ALA A 199 -25.71 -14.50 9.31
CA ALA A 199 -26.81 -14.25 10.22
C ALA A 199 -27.50 -15.55 10.69
N THR A 200 -26.77 -16.39 11.40
CA THR A 200 -27.36 -17.30 12.38
C THR A 200 -26.77 -17.00 13.74
N THR A 201 -27.59 -16.33 14.56
CA THR A 201 -27.44 -15.99 15.99
C THR A 201 -26.84 -14.60 16.31
N PRO A 202 -27.57 -13.73 17.04
CA PRO A 202 -27.01 -12.56 17.71
C PRO A 202 -26.00 -13.00 18.78
N GLY A 203 -24.73 -12.71 18.53
CA GLY A 203 -23.59 -13.14 19.32
C GLY A 203 -22.33 -12.93 18.47
N ALA A 204 -21.20 -12.63 19.10
CA ALA A 204 -19.98 -12.20 18.41
C ALA A 204 -19.56 -13.19 17.31
N VAL A 205 -19.86 -12.86 16.05
CA VAL A 205 -19.29 -13.56 14.90
C VAL A 205 -17.77 -13.44 15.01
N PRO A 206 -17.03 -14.55 15.12
CA PRO A 206 -15.59 -14.50 15.26
C PRO A 206 -15.00 -13.87 13.99
N LEU A 207 -14.07 -12.92 14.17
CA LEU A 207 -13.38 -12.28 13.07
C LEU A 207 -12.70 -13.36 12.19
N ASN A 208 -13.01 -13.35 10.91
CA ASN A 208 -12.41 -14.26 9.93
C ASN A 208 -11.79 -13.49 8.75
N LEU A 209 -11.02 -14.19 7.91
CA LEU A 209 -10.32 -13.56 6.77
C LEU A 209 -11.27 -13.01 5.71
N GLU A 210 -12.42 -13.64 5.51
CA GLU A 210 -13.42 -13.17 4.55
C GLU A 210 -14.00 -11.82 4.98
N MET A 211 -14.24 -11.63 6.28
CA MET A 211 -14.69 -10.34 6.81
C MET A 211 -13.66 -9.23 6.57
N ILE A 212 -12.38 -9.54 6.74
CA ILE A 212 -11.28 -8.60 6.47
C ILE A 212 -11.17 -8.29 4.99
N GLU A 213 -11.29 -9.30 4.12
CA GLU A 213 -11.28 -9.11 2.67
C GLU A 213 -12.47 -8.29 2.19
N ARG A 214 -13.68 -8.55 2.71
CA ARG A 214 -14.87 -7.74 2.43
C ARG A 214 -14.67 -6.28 2.85
N TRP A 215 -14.11 -6.03 4.03
CA TRP A 215 -13.73 -4.68 4.46
C TRP A 215 -12.69 -4.05 3.53
N TRP A 216 -11.67 -4.81 3.14
CA TRP A 216 -10.65 -4.32 2.22
C TRP A 216 -11.29 -3.93 0.87
N CYS A 217 -12.26 -4.70 0.36
CA CYS A 217 -12.97 -4.42 -0.89
C CYS A 217 -13.93 -3.23 -0.81
N LEU A 218 -14.79 -3.20 0.23
CA LEU A 218 -15.98 -2.33 0.27
C LEU A 218 -15.96 -1.29 1.40
N GLY A 219 -15.08 -1.46 2.38
CA GLY A 219 -14.98 -0.58 3.53
C GLY A 219 -14.56 0.83 3.14
N ASP A 220 -14.81 1.78 4.04
CA ASP A 220 -14.34 3.14 3.91
C ASP A 220 -14.11 3.80 5.27
N THR A 221 -13.92 5.12 5.28
CA THR A 221 -13.70 5.89 6.50
C THR A 221 -14.83 5.74 7.52
N ARG A 222 -16.04 5.34 7.11
CA ARG A 222 -17.14 5.04 8.02
C ARG A 222 -16.89 3.79 8.86
N ASN A 223 -16.03 2.88 8.43
CA ASN A 223 -15.63 1.73 9.24
C ASN A 223 -14.54 2.08 10.26
N ARG A 224 -13.86 3.22 10.12
CA ARG A 224 -12.83 3.66 11.06
C ARG A 224 -13.49 4.31 12.28
N ARG A 225 -13.64 3.52 13.35
CA ARG A 225 -14.24 3.96 14.62
C ARG A 225 -13.31 4.83 15.43
N GLY A 226 -12.02 4.50 15.43
CA GLY A 226 -10.99 5.20 16.19
C GLY A 226 -9.60 5.03 15.60
N VAL A 227 -8.69 5.93 15.95
CA VAL A 227 -7.26 5.89 15.60
C VAL A 227 -6.45 6.12 16.86
N PHE A 228 -5.52 5.22 17.11
CA PHE A 228 -4.54 5.30 18.18
C PHE A 228 -3.17 5.65 17.61
N VAL A 229 -2.47 6.57 18.27
CA VAL A 229 -1.07 6.89 18.01
C VAL A 229 -0.34 6.80 19.34
N GLN A 230 0.67 5.95 19.40
CA GLN A 230 1.45 5.65 20.60
C GLN A 230 0.56 5.31 21.80
N GLY A 231 -0.47 4.48 21.60
CA GLY A 231 -1.40 4.09 22.66
C GLY A 231 -2.51 5.11 22.95
N THR A 232 -2.42 6.33 22.41
CA THR A 232 -3.37 7.41 22.69
C THR A 232 -4.43 7.50 21.60
N LEU A 233 -5.72 7.52 21.97
CA LEU A 233 -6.81 7.73 21.03
C LEU A 233 -6.80 9.19 20.53
N VAL A 234 -6.46 9.40 19.27
CA VAL A 234 -6.31 10.75 18.66
C VAL A 234 -7.46 11.18 17.77
N GLY A 235 -8.32 10.25 17.36
CA GLY A 235 -9.52 10.55 16.58
C GLY A 235 -10.55 9.43 16.71
N TRP A 236 -11.82 9.77 16.86
CA TRP A 236 -12.90 8.79 16.97
C TRP A 236 -14.23 9.35 16.45
N ARG A 237 -15.13 8.46 16.03
CA ARG A 237 -16.51 8.81 15.73
C ARG A 237 -17.39 8.58 16.95
N LYS A 238 -18.25 9.54 17.31
CA LYS A 238 -19.28 9.35 18.34
C LYS A 238 -20.39 8.44 17.80
N THR A 239 -20.81 7.42 18.56
CA THR A 239 -22.00 6.61 18.24
C THR A 239 -23.26 7.44 18.43
N ARG A 240 -24.30 7.15 17.65
CA ARG A 240 -25.65 7.61 17.95
C ARG A 240 -26.22 6.70 19.02
N SER A 241 -26.07 7.09 20.29
CA SER A 241 -26.78 6.60 21.49
C SER A 241 -25.93 5.83 22.52
N LYS A 242 -26.22 6.23 23.77
CA LYS A 242 -25.67 5.89 25.10
C LYS A 242 -24.24 6.33 25.40
N GLU A 243 -24.19 7.28 26.34
CA GLU A 243 -23.01 7.76 27.06
C GLU A 243 -22.06 6.61 27.41
N PHE A 244 -20.92 6.56 26.75
CA PHE A 244 -19.75 5.95 27.36
C PHE A 244 -19.16 6.99 28.31
N SER A 245 -19.45 6.82 29.60
CA SER A 245 -18.67 7.42 30.68
C SER A 245 -17.25 6.87 30.55
N VAL A 246 -16.38 7.60 29.84
CA VAL A 246 -14.94 7.38 29.94
C VAL A 246 -14.56 7.87 31.33
N LEU A 247 -14.53 6.95 32.29
CA LEU A 247 -13.78 7.14 33.52
C LEU A 247 -12.31 7.26 33.11
N MET A 248 -11.86 8.50 32.91
CA MET A 248 -10.45 8.81 33.04
C MET A 248 -10.05 8.41 34.45
N LEU A 249 -9.04 7.53 34.54
CA LEU A 249 -8.30 7.27 35.76
C LEU A 249 -7.62 8.59 36.19
N GLU A 250 -8.36 9.42 36.93
CA GLU A 250 -7.77 10.34 37.90
C GLU A 250 -7.45 9.53 39.15
N SER A 251 -6.17 9.21 39.35
CA SER A 251 -5.45 9.18 40.64
C SER A 251 -4.15 8.39 40.49
N ILE A 252 -3.07 9.11 40.23
CA ILE A 252 -1.78 8.80 40.83
C ILE A 252 -1.42 10.06 41.62
N ASP A 253 -1.69 10.00 42.92
CA ASP A 253 -0.88 10.68 43.92
C ASP A 253 0.41 9.87 44.13
#